data_AF-A0A929QK58-F1
#
_entry.id   AF-A0A929QK58-F1
#
_cell.length_a   1.000
_cell.length_b   1.000
_cell.length_c   1.000
_cell.angle_alpha   90.00
_cell.angle_beta   90.00
_cell.angle_gamma   90.00
#
_symmetry.space_group_name_H-M   'P 1'
#
loop_
_entity.id
_entity.type
_entity.pdbx_description
1 polymer ?
#
loop_
_entity_poly.entity_id
_entity_poly.type
_entity_poly.pdbx_seq_one_letter_code
_entity_poly.pdbx_strand_id
1 'polypeptide(L)'
;IQKTKKEQINSWVLGNLETLISDIEDGEFLERFKNHYKNDKTHEKERLILKAASYLATRWEFSIVYQTSQFLSDIDELKAKVEEEMEDYYELIGVRKIAMNQKLARLVDLSGRLRFQKRWAQTPRIPETAVLGHMLVVAILSYFYSLKAKACKKRLENNFFCALFHDLPESLTRDIISPVKYGVKGLNEIISEYEMRLIDERILPFVPEKIKDEFSYILGIRKDGEKFIKDEFENRTYERKIICHEGTMENVNEDKFNPIDGKALKYCDKLSAYIEAGISISYGVKSKELTDGFNNMYKFFSEKPKIDGVDFLEICDDFNEHFGLERPPLR
;
A
#
# COMPACT_ATOMS: atom_id res chain seq x y z
N ILE A 1 16.90 25.51 -10.06
CA ILE A 1 17.55 24.24 -10.49
C ILE A 1 16.55 23.25 -11.11
N GLN A 2 15.38 23.00 -10.49
CA GLN A 2 14.43 21.98 -10.98
C GLN A 2 13.87 22.18 -12.40
N LYS A 3 13.54 23.41 -12.84
CA LYS A 3 12.96 23.62 -14.18
C LYS A 3 13.97 23.45 -15.34
N THR A 4 15.22 23.87 -15.16
CA THR A 4 16.24 23.89 -16.24
C THR A 4 16.95 22.55 -16.46
N LYS A 5 16.78 21.59 -15.54
CA LYS A 5 17.46 20.27 -15.58
C LYS A 5 16.50 19.08 -15.62
N LYS A 6 15.19 19.33 -15.76
CA LYS A 6 14.13 18.30 -15.72
C LYS A 6 14.41 17.13 -16.68
N GLU A 7 14.74 17.41 -17.92
CA GLU A 7 14.99 16.36 -18.94
C GLU A 7 16.24 15.53 -18.61
N GLN A 8 17.28 16.16 -18.06
CA GLN A 8 18.51 15.48 -17.67
C GLN A 8 18.28 14.56 -16.47
N ILE A 9 17.49 15.03 -15.49
CA ILE A 9 17.08 14.21 -14.34
C ILE A 9 16.21 13.04 -14.81
N ASN A 10 15.21 13.29 -15.66
CA ASN A 10 14.35 12.23 -16.20
C ASN A 10 15.16 11.18 -16.96
N SER A 11 16.11 11.61 -17.81
CA SER A 11 16.97 10.70 -18.56
C SER A 11 17.88 9.88 -17.65
N TRP A 12 18.43 10.50 -16.60
CA TRP A 12 19.23 9.80 -15.60
C TRP A 12 18.41 8.77 -14.81
N VAL A 13 17.19 9.12 -14.36
CA VAL A 13 16.29 8.17 -13.69
C VAL A 13 15.96 7.00 -14.61
N LEU A 14 15.59 7.28 -15.87
CA LEU A 14 15.31 6.24 -16.86
C LEU A 14 16.50 5.30 -17.06
N GLY A 15 17.72 5.83 -17.21
CA GLY A 15 18.92 5.01 -17.38
C GLY A 15 19.22 4.08 -16.20
N ASN A 16 18.90 4.48 -14.97
CA ASN A 16 19.07 3.63 -13.79
C ASN A 16 18.01 2.52 -13.67
N LEU A 17 16.82 2.75 -14.21
CA LEU A 17 15.69 1.82 -14.09
C LEU A 17 15.52 0.91 -15.30
N GLU A 18 16.06 1.29 -16.46
CA GLU A 18 15.82 0.60 -17.74
C GLU A 18 16.09 -0.90 -17.67
N THR A 19 17.25 -1.32 -17.14
CA THR A 19 17.60 -2.74 -17.02
C THR A 19 16.81 -3.48 -15.94
N LEU A 20 16.20 -2.77 -15.00
CA LEU A 20 15.44 -3.37 -13.90
C LEU A 20 13.98 -3.66 -14.30
N ILE A 21 13.47 -2.95 -15.31
CA ILE A 21 12.07 -3.03 -15.73
C ILE A 21 11.90 -3.47 -17.19
N SER A 22 12.99 -3.74 -17.93
CA SER A 22 12.95 -4.14 -19.35
C SER A 22 12.19 -5.44 -19.59
N ASP A 23 12.25 -6.36 -18.63
CA ASP A 23 11.67 -7.70 -18.79
C ASP A 23 10.19 -7.74 -18.34
N ILE A 24 9.68 -6.63 -17.80
CA ILE A 24 8.29 -6.53 -17.35
C ILE A 24 7.38 -6.35 -18.58
N GLU A 25 6.46 -7.30 -18.75
CA GLU A 25 5.54 -7.36 -19.89
C GLU A 25 6.27 -7.25 -21.24
N ASP A 26 7.39 -7.97 -21.39
CA ASP A 26 8.18 -8.00 -22.63
C ASP A 26 8.60 -6.59 -23.12
N GLY A 27 8.82 -5.66 -22.18
CA GLY A 27 9.25 -4.29 -22.44
C GLY A 27 8.10 -3.28 -22.61
N GLU A 28 6.84 -3.72 -22.65
CA GLU A 28 5.70 -2.79 -22.77
C GLU A 28 5.60 -1.85 -21.56
N PHE A 29 5.91 -2.33 -20.36
CA PHE A 29 5.92 -1.50 -19.15
C PHE A 29 6.96 -0.38 -19.25
N LEU A 30 8.18 -0.70 -19.72
CA LEU A 30 9.25 0.28 -19.92
C LEU A 30 8.83 1.39 -20.90
N GLU A 31 8.14 1.04 -21.98
CA GLU A 31 7.64 2.03 -22.94
C GLU A 31 6.57 2.95 -22.31
N ARG A 32 5.64 2.40 -21.53
CA ARG A 32 4.67 3.21 -20.77
C ARG A 32 5.39 4.13 -19.76
N PHE A 33 6.43 3.62 -19.09
CA PHE A 33 7.23 4.38 -18.14
C PHE A 33 8.01 5.52 -18.82
N LYS A 34 8.65 5.27 -19.97
CA LYS A 34 9.31 6.30 -20.80
C LYS A 34 8.31 7.37 -21.25
N ASN A 35 7.12 6.96 -21.70
CA ASN A 35 6.08 7.89 -22.16
C ASN A 35 5.54 8.77 -21.03
N HIS A 36 5.49 8.28 -19.79
CA HIS A 36 5.14 9.09 -18.62
C HIS A 36 6.02 10.36 -18.50
N TYR A 37 7.32 10.24 -18.76
CA TYR A 37 8.27 11.36 -18.66
C TYR A 37 8.29 12.32 -19.86
N LYS A 38 7.72 11.93 -21.00
CA LYS A 38 7.67 12.74 -22.23
C LYS A 38 6.59 13.84 -22.23
N ASN A 39 6.04 14.20 -21.06
CA ASN A 39 4.92 15.14 -20.90
C ASN A 39 3.68 14.78 -21.75
N ASP A 40 3.36 13.49 -21.86
CA ASP A 40 2.13 13.05 -22.50
C ASP A 40 0.89 13.63 -21.79
N LYS A 41 0.03 14.31 -22.57
CA LYS A 41 -1.19 14.99 -22.12
C LYS A 41 -2.38 14.04 -21.92
N THR A 42 -2.24 12.75 -22.27
CA THR A 42 -3.29 11.74 -22.10
C THR A 42 -3.85 11.64 -20.69
N HIS A 43 -3.06 11.96 -19.66
CA HIS A 43 -3.42 11.80 -18.24
C HIS A 43 -3.25 13.10 -17.43
N GLU A 44 -3.59 14.26 -18.01
CA GLU A 44 -3.39 15.57 -17.34
C GLU A 44 -4.10 15.67 -15.99
N LYS A 45 -5.34 15.17 -15.89
CA LYS A 45 -6.13 15.23 -14.65
C LYS A 45 -5.56 14.33 -13.56
N GLU A 46 -5.17 13.11 -13.90
CA GLU A 46 -4.55 12.15 -12.99
C GLU A 46 -3.21 12.70 -12.48
N ARG A 47 -2.40 13.30 -13.36
CA ARG A 47 -1.15 13.97 -12.98
C ARG A 47 -1.41 15.13 -12.03
N LEU A 48 -2.46 15.93 -12.25
CA LEU A 48 -2.83 17.01 -11.34
C LEU A 48 -3.25 16.46 -9.97
N ILE A 49 -4.06 15.40 -9.93
CA ILE A 49 -4.47 14.74 -8.68
C ILE A 49 -3.25 14.23 -7.91
N LEU A 50 -2.29 13.59 -8.59
CA LEU A 50 -1.07 13.08 -7.96
C LEU A 50 -0.16 14.19 -7.42
N LYS A 51 -0.03 15.30 -8.16
CA LYS A 51 0.69 16.49 -7.66
C LYS A 51 0.02 17.09 -6.43
N ALA A 52 -1.30 17.24 -6.47
CA ALA A 52 -2.07 17.73 -5.34
C ALA A 52 -1.94 16.81 -4.12
N ALA A 53 -1.97 15.48 -4.32
CA ALA A 53 -1.78 14.50 -3.24
C ALA A 53 -0.38 14.61 -2.62
N SER A 54 0.67 14.69 -3.44
CA SER A 54 2.04 14.91 -2.98
C SER A 54 2.16 16.20 -2.18
N TYR A 55 1.55 17.27 -2.67
CA TYR A 55 1.58 18.57 -2.02
C TYR A 55 0.83 18.57 -0.67
N LEU A 56 -0.35 17.96 -0.62
CA LEU A 56 -1.13 17.80 0.61
C LEU A 56 -0.37 17.01 1.68
N ALA A 57 0.41 15.99 1.29
CA ALA A 57 1.28 15.27 2.21
C ALA A 57 2.37 16.19 2.79
N THR A 58 3.04 16.99 1.95
CA THR A 58 4.01 18.00 2.40
C THR A 58 3.38 19.02 3.35
N ARG A 59 2.19 19.54 3.04
CA ARG A 59 1.47 20.48 3.92
C ARG A 59 1.12 19.85 5.26
N TRP A 60 0.65 18.60 5.25
CA TRP A 60 0.30 17.88 6.48
C TRP A 60 1.54 17.66 7.36
N GLU A 61 2.67 17.25 6.79
CA GLU A 61 3.94 17.11 7.52
C GLU A 61 4.44 18.46 8.04
N PHE A 62 4.38 19.51 7.22
CA PHE A 62 4.75 20.86 7.61
C PHE A 62 3.93 21.35 8.80
N SER A 63 2.63 21.03 8.86
CA SER A 63 1.77 21.42 9.99
C SER A 63 2.25 20.85 11.33
N ILE A 64 2.90 19.68 11.32
CA ILE A 64 3.50 19.06 12.52
C ILE A 64 4.80 19.77 12.89
N VAL A 65 5.68 19.99 11.91
CA VAL A 65 6.98 20.66 12.10
C VAL A 65 6.81 22.12 12.52
N TYR A 66 5.81 22.81 11.97
CA TYR A 66 5.50 24.19 12.30
C TYR A 66 5.27 24.39 13.79
N GLN A 67 4.57 23.47 14.46
CA GLN A 67 4.30 23.55 15.90
C GLN A 67 5.57 23.52 16.75
N THR A 68 6.59 22.77 16.32
CA THR A 68 7.85 22.65 17.06
C THR A 68 8.90 23.67 16.62
N SER A 69 8.66 24.39 15.53
CA SER A 69 9.63 25.28 14.88
C SER A 69 9.25 26.77 14.94
N GLN A 70 8.28 27.14 15.77
CA GLN A 70 7.79 28.53 15.90
C GLN A 70 8.85 29.54 16.34
N PHE A 71 9.98 29.08 16.86
CA PHE A 71 11.11 29.92 17.26
C PHE A 71 11.97 30.41 16.09
N LEU A 72 11.80 29.85 14.89
CA LEU A 72 12.54 30.27 13.69
C LEU A 72 11.92 31.53 13.09
N SER A 73 12.77 32.48 12.66
CA SER A 73 12.32 33.78 12.13
C SER A 73 11.48 33.67 10.85
N ASP A 74 11.75 32.65 10.03
CA ASP A 74 11.21 32.57 8.66
C ASP A 74 10.04 31.58 8.54
N ILE A 75 9.59 31.00 9.67
CA ILE A 75 8.61 29.90 9.68
C ILE A 75 7.22 30.35 9.22
N ASP A 76 6.84 31.60 9.49
CA ASP A 76 5.56 32.16 9.06
C ASP A 76 5.56 32.52 7.57
N GLU A 77 6.69 32.97 7.01
CA GLU A 77 6.84 33.16 5.57
C GLU A 77 6.75 31.82 4.84
N LEU A 78 7.39 30.77 5.38
CA LEU A 78 7.30 29.42 4.84
C LEU A 78 5.86 28.90 4.89
N LYS A 79 5.15 29.12 6.00
CA LYS A 79 3.73 28.77 6.13
C LYS A 79 2.88 29.48 5.08
N ALA A 80 3.10 30.78 4.85
CA ALA A 80 2.37 31.54 3.84
C ALA A 80 2.57 30.94 2.43
N LYS A 81 3.82 30.61 2.07
CA LYS A 81 4.14 29.94 0.79
C LYS A 81 3.45 28.58 0.66
N VAL A 82 3.41 27.80 1.74
CA VAL A 82 2.75 26.49 1.76
C VAL A 82 1.21 26.62 1.64
N GLU A 83 0.60 27.68 2.13
CA GLU A 83 -0.84 27.90 1.89
C GLU A 83 -1.11 28.47 0.49
N GLU A 84 -0.24 29.32 -0.05
CA GLU A 84 -0.34 29.90 -1.40
C GLU A 84 -0.27 28.82 -2.50
N GLU A 85 0.72 27.92 -2.47
CA GLU A 85 0.84 26.86 -3.49
C GLU A 85 -0.32 25.83 -3.42
N MET A 86 -1.09 25.80 -2.33
CA MET A 86 -2.31 24.98 -2.27
C MET A 86 -3.40 25.50 -3.21
N GLU A 87 -3.43 26.82 -3.48
CA GLU A 87 -4.46 27.46 -4.30
C GLU A 87 -4.45 26.93 -5.75
N ASP A 88 -3.28 26.55 -6.25
CA ASP A 88 -3.08 25.93 -7.57
C ASP A 88 -3.90 24.63 -7.76
N TYR A 89 -4.31 23.99 -6.66
CA TYR A 89 -5.04 22.72 -6.68
C TYR A 89 -6.51 22.86 -6.29
N TYR A 90 -7.01 24.08 -6.05
CA TYR A 90 -8.40 24.31 -5.64
C TYR A 90 -9.45 23.94 -6.67
N GLU A 91 -9.10 23.72 -7.93
CA GLU A 91 -10.05 23.15 -8.90
C GLU A 91 -10.55 21.76 -8.45
N LEU A 92 -9.72 21.01 -7.71
CA LEU A 92 -10.07 19.72 -7.16
C LEU A 92 -10.95 19.88 -5.91
N ILE A 93 -12.21 19.43 -6.01
CA ILE A 93 -13.17 19.45 -4.89
C ILE A 93 -12.60 18.78 -3.63
N GLY A 94 -11.85 17.68 -3.81
CA GLY A 94 -11.21 16.96 -2.70
C GLY A 94 -10.22 17.84 -1.92
N VAL A 95 -9.38 18.59 -2.63
CA VAL A 95 -8.41 19.52 -2.03
C VAL A 95 -9.13 20.59 -1.24
N ARG A 96 -10.17 21.23 -1.82
CA ARG A 96 -10.97 22.24 -1.09
C ARG A 96 -11.56 21.70 0.20
N LYS A 97 -12.12 20.48 0.18
CA LYS A 97 -12.67 19.85 1.38
C LYS A 97 -11.62 19.55 2.44
N ILE A 98 -10.42 19.13 2.04
CA ILE A 98 -9.30 18.88 2.95
C ILE A 98 -8.79 20.21 3.54
N ALA A 99 -8.61 21.23 2.70
CA ALA A 99 -8.18 22.57 3.09
C ALA A 99 -9.13 23.20 4.13
N MET A 100 -10.44 23.08 3.93
CA MET A 100 -11.48 23.56 4.84
C MET A 100 -11.70 22.66 6.08
N ASN A 101 -10.79 21.70 6.34
CA ASN A 101 -10.85 20.78 7.47
C ASN A 101 -12.19 20.02 7.60
N GLN A 102 -12.79 19.63 6.47
CA GLN A 102 -14.03 18.85 6.45
C GLN A 102 -13.74 17.36 6.70
N LYS A 103 -14.78 16.51 6.58
CA LYS A 103 -14.71 15.05 6.77
C LYS A 103 -13.49 14.39 6.11
N LEU A 104 -13.17 14.74 4.86
CA LEU A 104 -12.02 14.17 4.14
C LEU A 104 -10.66 14.47 4.82
N ALA A 105 -10.51 15.62 5.48
CA ALA A 105 -9.29 15.94 6.21
C ALA A 105 -9.05 14.95 7.36
N ARG A 106 -10.11 14.44 7.99
CA ARG A 106 -10.01 13.41 9.03
C ARG A 106 -9.51 12.07 8.48
N LEU A 107 -9.94 11.68 7.27
CA LEU A 107 -9.45 10.46 6.62
C LEU A 107 -7.97 10.57 6.24
N VAL A 108 -7.57 11.73 5.72
CA VAL A 108 -6.15 12.03 5.43
C VAL A 108 -5.32 12.02 6.70
N ASP A 109 -5.82 12.61 7.80
CA ASP A 109 -5.14 12.61 9.09
C ASP A 109 -4.95 11.18 9.65
N LEU A 110 -5.99 10.33 9.58
CA LEU A 110 -5.89 8.92 9.97
C LEU A 110 -4.81 8.18 9.17
N SER A 111 -4.78 8.41 7.85
CA SER A 111 -3.75 7.82 6.97
C SER A 111 -2.35 8.32 7.33
N GLY A 112 -2.21 9.63 7.60
CA GLY A 112 -0.93 10.25 7.97
C GLY A 112 -0.34 9.70 9.27
N ARG A 113 -1.17 9.32 10.25
CA ARG A 113 -0.71 8.73 11.52
C ARG A 113 0.05 7.41 11.34
N LEU A 114 -0.26 6.63 10.30
CA LEU A 114 0.42 5.37 9.98
C LEU A 114 1.91 5.58 9.66
N ARG A 115 2.33 6.81 9.33
CA ARG A 115 3.75 7.19 9.18
C ARG A 115 4.54 7.06 10.49
N PHE A 116 3.88 7.21 11.64
CA PHE A 116 4.49 7.14 12.95
C PHE A 116 4.38 5.76 13.60
N GLN A 117 3.57 4.87 13.01
CA GLN A 117 3.46 3.50 13.46
C GLN A 117 4.55 2.66 12.79
N LYS A 118 5.55 2.25 13.58
CA LYS A 118 6.65 1.40 13.10
C LYS A 118 6.19 -0.05 13.09
N ARG A 119 6.50 -0.77 12.00
CA ARG A 119 6.39 -2.23 11.95
C ARG A 119 7.53 -2.87 12.72
N TRP A 120 7.32 -4.12 13.14
CA TRP A 120 8.28 -4.85 13.98
C TRP A 120 8.55 -4.09 15.28
N ALA A 121 7.53 -3.47 15.88
CA ALA A 121 7.68 -2.47 16.94
C ALA A 121 8.45 -2.93 18.19
N GLN A 122 8.52 -4.24 18.44
CA GLN A 122 9.22 -4.84 19.58
C GLN A 122 10.64 -5.33 19.24
N THR A 123 11.09 -5.11 18.00
CA THR A 123 12.35 -5.66 17.50
C THR A 123 13.12 -4.58 16.74
N PRO A 124 14.35 -4.23 17.17
CA PRO A 124 15.20 -3.32 16.41
C PRO A 124 15.40 -3.81 14.98
N ARG A 125 15.18 -2.94 13.99
CA ARG A 125 15.29 -3.26 12.56
C ARG A 125 15.86 -2.08 11.80
N ILE A 126 16.73 -2.35 10.81
CA ILE A 126 17.35 -1.32 9.98
C ILE A 126 17.16 -1.63 8.48
N PRO A 127 16.66 -0.69 7.66
CA PRO A 127 16.05 0.57 8.07
C PRO A 127 14.73 0.32 8.80
N GLU A 128 14.21 1.29 9.55
CA GLU A 128 12.85 1.23 10.07
C GLU A 128 11.82 1.45 8.94
N THR A 129 10.61 0.90 9.09
CA THR A 129 9.53 0.99 8.10
C THR A 129 8.27 1.31 8.87
N ALA A 130 7.59 2.36 8.42
CA ALA A 130 6.27 2.71 8.91
C ALA A 130 5.21 1.82 8.24
N VAL A 131 4.06 1.60 8.90
CA VAL A 131 2.93 0.89 8.30
C VAL A 131 2.51 1.54 6.98
N LEU A 132 2.52 2.87 6.90
CA LEU A 132 2.23 3.60 5.66
C LEU A 132 3.20 3.24 4.51
N GLY A 133 4.49 3.08 4.83
CA GLY A 133 5.50 2.69 3.86
C GLY A 133 5.34 1.25 3.39
N HIS A 134 5.01 0.35 4.31
CA HIS A 134 4.69 -1.04 4.00
C HIS A 134 3.49 -1.16 3.05
N MET A 135 2.39 -0.46 3.34
CA MET A 135 1.19 -0.45 2.48
C MET A 135 1.52 -0.04 1.04
N LEU A 136 2.39 0.96 0.85
CA LEU A 136 2.85 1.37 -0.48
C LEU A 136 3.64 0.24 -1.18
N VAL A 137 4.56 -0.42 -0.48
CA VAL A 137 5.33 -1.54 -1.04
C VAL A 137 4.40 -2.68 -1.44
N VAL A 138 3.43 -3.04 -0.59
CA VAL A 138 2.44 -4.10 -0.91
C VAL A 138 1.61 -3.71 -2.12
N ALA A 139 1.19 -2.45 -2.27
CA ALA A 139 0.46 -1.97 -3.44
C ALA A 139 1.29 -2.06 -4.74
N ILE A 140 2.58 -1.72 -4.68
CA ILE A 140 3.51 -1.84 -5.81
C ILE A 140 3.71 -3.31 -6.20
N LEU A 141 3.96 -4.20 -5.23
CA LEU A 141 4.08 -5.64 -5.49
C LEU A 141 2.79 -6.20 -6.08
N SER A 142 1.63 -5.78 -5.58
CA SER A 142 0.31 -6.19 -6.07
C SER A 142 0.04 -5.73 -7.49
N TYR A 143 0.54 -4.55 -7.88
CA TYR A 143 0.48 -4.07 -9.26
C TYR A 143 1.31 -4.97 -10.19
N PHE A 144 2.57 -5.25 -9.86
CA PHE A 144 3.42 -6.12 -10.68
C PHE A 144 2.90 -7.56 -10.75
N TYR A 145 2.39 -8.09 -9.64
CA TYR A 145 1.67 -9.36 -9.62
C TYR A 145 0.51 -9.33 -10.62
N SER A 146 -0.33 -8.28 -10.58
CA SER A 146 -1.50 -8.16 -11.46
C SER A 146 -1.12 -8.08 -12.93
N LEU A 147 0.00 -7.43 -13.28
CA LEU A 147 0.53 -7.44 -14.64
C LEU A 147 0.95 -8.86 -15.07
N LYS A 148 1.75 -9.55 -14.24
CA LYS A 148 2.23 -10.91 -14.53
C LYS A 148 1.08 -11.91 -14.65
N ALA A 149 0.06 -11.78 -13.81
CA ALA A 149 -1.16 -12.59 -13.82
C ALA A 149 -2.15 -12.18 -14.94
N LYS A 150 -1.82 -11.19 -15.77
CA LYS A 150 -2.67 -10.66 -16.86
C LYS A 150 -4.07 -10.28 -16.36
N ALA A 151 -4.12 -9.61 -15.22
CA ALA A 151 -5.35 -9.13 -14.60
C ALA A 151 -6.09 -8.16 -15.54
N CYS A 152 -7.42 -8.27 -15.61
CA CYS A 152 -8.24 -7.26 -16.29
C CYS A 152 -8.10 -5.90 -15.61
N LYS A 153 -8.53 -4.83 -16.28
CA LYS A 153 -8.33 -3.46 -15.79
C LYS A 153 -8.92 -3.26 -14.39
N LYS A 154 -10.14 -3.74 -14.15
CA LYS A 154 -10.77 -3.58 -12.84
C LYS A 154 -10.12 -4.45 -11.76
N ARG A 155 -9.66 -5.67 -12.09
CA ARG A 155 -8.88 -6.51 -11.16
C ARG A 155 -7.58 -5.82 -10.75
N LEU A 156 -6.84 -5.28 -11.71
CA LEU A 156 -5.58 -4.57 -11.47
C LEU A 156 -5.80 -3.34 -10.58
N GLU A 157 -6.81 -2.52 -10.91
CA GLU A 157 -7.17 -1.33 -10.13
C GLU A 157 -7.55 -1.69 -8.69
N ASN A 158 -8.47 -2.64 -8.52
CA ASN A 158 -8.94 -3.00 -7.20
C ASN A 158 -7.85 -3.70 -6.38
N ASN A 159 -7.01 -4.54 -7.00
CA ASN A 159 -5.87 -5.16 -6.34
C ASN A 159 -4.91 -4.11 -5.78
N PHE A 160 -4.59 -3.09 -6.59
CA PHE A 160 -3.73 -1.98 -6.15
C PHE A 160 -4.33 -1.23 -4.97
N PHE A 161 -5.60 -0.83 -5.04
CA PHE A 161 -6.23 -0.06 -3.96
C PHE A 161 -6.53 -0.91 -2.71
N CYS A 162 -6.91 -2.18 -2.87
CA CYS A 162 -7.08 -3.09 -1.75
C CYS A 162 -5.76 -3.22 -0.99
N ALA A 163 -4.65 -3.47 -1.69
CA ALA A 163 -3.33 -3.51 -1.10
C ALA A 163 -2.91 -2.15 -0.48
N LEU A 164 -3.22 -1.03 -1.13
CA LEU A 164 -2.88 0.30 -0.63
C LEU A 164 -3.60 0.64 0.68
N PHE A 165 -4.81 0.11 0.91
CA PHE A 165 -5.63 0.43 2.08
C PHE A 165 -5.80 -0.72 3.08
N HIS A 166 -5.15 -1.86 2.86
CA HIS A 166 -5.36 -3.09 3.63
C HIS A 166 -5.17 -2.89 5.15
N ASP A 167 -4.12 -2.16 5.54
CA ASP A 167 -3.76 -1.82 6.93
C ASP A 167 -4.29 -0.45 7.38
N LEU A 168 -5.11 0.26 6.58
CA LEU A 168 -5.68 1.56 7.01
C LEU A 168 -6.37 1.49 8.39
N PRO A 169 -7.14 0.43 8.73
CA PRO A 169 -7.74 0.28 10.05
C PRO A 169 -6.73 0.20 11.20
N GLU A 170 -5.48 -0.17 10.94
CA GLU A 170 -4.43 -0.21 11.97
C GLU A 170 -4.16 1.16 12.60
N SER A 171 -4.51 2.25 11.90
CA SER A 171 -4.44 3.63 12.42
C SER A 171 -5.27 3.84 13.69
N LEU A 172 -6.24 2.94 13.95
CA LEU A 172 -7.16 3.00 15.08
C LEU A 172 -6.91 1.92 16.13
N THR A 173 -6.46 0.73 15.71
CA THR A 173 -6.28 -0.43 16.60
C THR A 173 -4.91 -0.47 17.29
N ARG A 174 -3.91 0.27 16.79
CA ARG A 174 -2.48 0.14 17.13
C ARG A 174 -1.96 -1.28 16.78
N ASP A 175 -0.67 -1.41 16.48
CA ASP A 175 -0.08 -2.68 16.00
C ASP A 175 -0.29 -3.84 17.00
N ILE A 176 -1.27 -4.71 16.73
CA ILE A 176 -1.42 -5.99 17.41
C ILE A 176 -0.61 -7.00 16.62
N ILE A 177 0.57 -7.35 17.14
CA ILE A 177 1.49 -8.28 16.46
C ILE A 177 0.85 -9.65 16.23
N SER A 178 1.18 -10.28 15.09
CA SER A 178 0.60 -11.58 14.69
C SER A 178 0.68 -12.69 15.75
N PRO A 179 1.80 -12.87 16.50
CA PRO A 179 1.87 -13.88 17.55
C PRO A 179 0.80 -13.71 18.64
N VAL A 180 0.38 -12.47 18.92
CA VAL A 180 -0.69 -12.18 19.87
C VAL A 180 -2.05 -12.45 19.24
N LYS A 181 -2.29 -11.99 17.99
CA LYS A 181 -3.54 -12.21 17.25
C LYS A 181 -3.92 -13.71 17.27
N TYR A 182 -2.99 -14.59 16.89
CA TYR A 182 -3.25 -16.04 16.76
C TYR A 182 -2.88 -16.87 17.99
N GLY A 183 -2.26 -16.28 19.01
CA GLY A 183 -1.77 -17.01 20.18
C GLY A 183 -2.87 -17.42 21.18
N VAL A 184 -4.06 -16.81 21.09
CA VAL A 184 -5.19 -17.08 21.99
C VAL A 184 -6.41 -17.47 21.17
N LYS A 185 -6.95 -18.66 21.45
CA LYS A 185 -8.16 -19.17 20.78
C LYS A 185 -9.33 -18.20 21.01
N GLY A 186 -9.98 -17.76 19.92
CA GLY A 186 -11.11 -16.83 19.94
C GLY A 186 -10.74 -15.34 19.99
N LEU A 187 -9.47 -14.98 20.21
CA LEU A 187 -9.05 -13.58 20.23
C LEU A 187 -9.16 -12.92 18.84
N ASN A 188 -8.85 -13.65 17.78
CA ASN A 188 -9.01 -13.15 16.41
C ASN A 188 -10.44 -12.69 16.11
N GLU A 189 -11.45 -13.45 16.51
CA GLU A 189 -12.85 -13.09 16.28
C GLU A 189 -13.21 -11.77 17.00
N ILE A 190 -12.76 -11.62 18.25
CA ILE A 190 -12.96 -10.38 19.03
C ILE A 190 -12.24 -9.20 18.38
N ILE A 191 -11.00 -9.39 17.91
CA ILE A 191 -10.23 -8.34 17.23
C ILE A 191 -10.94 -7.92 15.94
N SER A 192 -11.41 -8.87 15.14
CA SER A 192 -12.12 -8.58 13.89
C SER A 192 -13.44 -7.85 14.13
N GLU A 193 -14.23 -8.24 15.14
CA GLU A 193 -15.46 -7.53 15.51
C GLU A 193 -15.16 -6.10 15.99
N TYR A 194 -14.09 -5.93 16.77
CA TYR A 194 -13.66 -4.62 17.26
C TYR A 194 -13.15 -3.71 16.12
N GLU A 195 -12.35 -4.26 15.21
CA GLU A 195 -11.84 -3.55 14.03
C GLU A 195 -12.99 -3.09 13.13
N MET A 196 -13.96 -3.97 12.85
CA MET A 196 -15.14 -3.61 12.05
C MET A 196 -15.94 -2.47 12.69
N ARG A 197 -16.11 -2.49 14.02
CA ARG A 197 -16.77 -1.39 14.74
C ARG A 197 -16.01 -0.06 14.60
N LEU A 198 -14.69 -0.10 14.73
CA LEU A 198 -13.85 1.09 14.57
C LEU A 198 -13.91 1.64 13.14
N ILE A 199 -13.95 0.77 12.12
CA ILE A 199 -14.12 1.19 10.74
C ILE A 199 -15.45 1.93 10.55
N ASP A 200 -16.55 1.37 11.06
CA ASP A 200 -17.89 1.96 10.95
C ASP A 200 -18.02 3.30 11.71
N GLU A 201 -17.40 3.41 12.88
CA GLU A 201 -17.50 4.62 13.71
C GLU A 201 -16.47 5.71 13.35
N ARG A 202 -15.31 5.34 12.80
CA ARG A 202 -14.14 6.22 12.71
C ARG A 202 -13.50 6.31 11.34
N ILE A 203 -13.88 5.48 10.37
CA ILE A 203 -13.37 5.57 8.98
C ILE A 203 -14.50 5.92 8.03
N LEU A 204 -15.49 5.04 7.89
CA LEU A 204 -16.59 5.20 6.93
C LEU A 204 -17.39 6.51 7.06
N PRO A 205 -17.58 7.11 8.25
CA PRO A 205 -18.29 8.39 8.38
C PRO A 205 -17.57 9.57 7.71
N PHE A 206 -16.27 9.43 7.45
CA PHE A 206 -15.42 10.42 6.79
C PHE A 206 -15.27 10.19 5.28
N VAL A 207 -15.65 9.00 4.79
CA VAL A 207 -15.65 8.67 3.36
C VAL A 207 -16.84 9.35 2.67
N PRO A 208 -16.66 9.98 1.50
CA PRO A 208 -17.76 10.55 0.74
C PRO A 208 -18.81 9.49 0.37
N GLU A 209 -20.09 9.83 0.54
CA GLU A 209 -21.21 8.89 0.34
C GLU A 209 -21.16 8.18 -1.03
N LYS A 210 -20.78 8.90 -2.09
CA LYS A 210 -20.72 8.38 -3.45
C LYS A 210 -19.70 7.25 -3.67
N ILE A 211 -18.69 7.13 -2.80
CA ILE A 211 -17.63 6.12 -2.91
C ILE A 211 -17.58 5.20 -1.69
N LYS A 212 -18.52 5.34 -0.74
CA LYS A 212 -18.48 4.60 0.52
C LYS A 212 -18.59 3.09 0.30
N ASP A 213 -19.46 2.66 -0.61
CA ASP A 213 -19.64 1.24 -0.94
C ASP A 213 -18.39 0.66 -1.62
N GLU A 214 -17.82 1.39 -2.58
CA GLU A 214 -16.58 1.00 -3.26
C GLU A 214 -15.40 0.93 -2.27
N PHE A 215 -15.28 1.93 -1.39
CA PHE A 215 -14.23 1.95 -0.38
C PHE A 215 -14.40 0.81 0.64
N SER A 216 -15.63 0.51 1.05
CA SER A 216 -15.92 -0.65 1.91
C SER A 216 -15.54 -1.97 1.24
N TYR A 217 -15.86 -2.11 -0.06
CA TYR A 217 -15.46 -3.26 -0.86
C TYR A 217 -13.94 -3.41 -0.96
N ILE A 218 -13.22 -2.31 -1.16
CA ILE A 218 -11.75 -2.26 -1.17
C ILE A 218 -11.16 -2.66 0.19
N LEU A 219 -11.78 -2.24 1.30
CA LEU A 219 -11.38 -2.63 2.66
C LEU A 219 -11.70 -4.09 3.04
N GLY A 220 -12.28 -4.87 2.13
CA GLY A 220 -12.62 -6.28 2.39
C GLY A 220 -13.90 -6.45 3.20
N ILE A 221 -14.78 -5.44 3.22
CA ILE A 221 -16.01 -5.49 4.00
C ILE A 221 -17.12 -6.10 3.14
N ARG A 222 -17.75 -7.15 3.65
CA ARG A 222 -18.96 -7.72 3.05
C ARG A 222 -19.96 -8.18 4.11
N LYS A 223 -21.18 -8.44 3.65
CA LYS A 223 -22.23 -9.01 4.49
C LYS A 223 -22.17 -10.53 4.43
N ASP A 224 -22.26 -11.18 5.60
CA ASP A 224 -22.44 -12.61 5.77
C ASP A 224 -23.66 -12.88 6.66
N GLY A 225 -24.76 -13.33 6.04
CA GLY A 225 -26.06 -13.37 6.70
C GLY A 225 -26.51 -11.98 7.17
N GLU A 226 -26.60 -11.79 8.49
CA GLU A 226 -26.95 -10.51 9.12
C GLU A 226 -25.74 -9.70 9.61
N LYS A 227 -24.53 -10.28 9.58
CA LYS A 227 -23.32 -9.65 10.11
C LYS A 227 -22.48 -9.05 8.99
N PHE A 228 -21.76 -7.97 9.31
CA PHE A 228 -20.65 -7.51 8.48
C PHE A 228 -19.38 -8.22 8.92
N ILE A 229 -18.62 -8.70 7.95
CA ILE A 229 -17.29 -9.25 8.18
C ILE A 229 -16.27 -8.44 7.39
N LYS A 230 -15.02 -8.48 7.86
CA LYS A 230 -13.88 -7.90 7.18
C LYS A 230 -12.84 -8.99 6.91
N ASP A 231 -12.50 -9.14 5.63
CA ASP A 231 -11.33 -9.90 5.20
C ASP A 231 -10.78 -9.26 3.90
N GLU A 232 -9.76 -8.42 4.03
CA GLU A 232 -9.12 -7.78 2.89
C GLU A 232 -8.42 -8.79 1.96
N PHE A 233 -8.06 -9.97 2.46
CA PHE A 233 -7.32 -11.00 1.76
C PHE A 233 -8.20 -12.16 1.27
N GLU A 234 -9.52 -12.05 1.34
CA GLU A 234 -10.42 -12.97 0.65
C GLU A 234 -10.55 -12.61 -0.84
N ASN A 235 -10.59 -13.64 -1.69
CA ASN A 235 -10.96 -13.49 -3.09
C ASN A 235 -12.43 -13.12 -3.17
N ARG A 236 -12.75 -12.07 -3.92
CA ARG A 236 -14.13 -11.55 -3.99
C ARG A 236 -14.45 -10.90 -5.34
N THR A 237 -15.73 -10.88 -5.66
CA THR A 237 -16.30 -10.23 -6.85
C THR A 237 -17.51 -9.38 -6.47
N TYR A 238 -17.86 -8.40 -7.30
CA TYR A 238 -18.99 -7.52 -7.05
C TYR A 238 -19.72 -7.11 -8.34
N GLU A 239 -20.70 -7.94 -8.74
CA GLU A 239 -21.62 -7.62 -9.84
C GLU A 239 -22.91 -6.94 -9.33
N ARG A 240 -23.65 -7.66 -8.48
CA ARG A 240 -24.89 -7.17 -7.84
C ARG A 240 -24.79 -7.23 -6.32
N LYS A 241 -24.07 -8.24 -5.82
CA LYS A 241 -23.75 -8.47 -4.42
C LYS A 241 -22.29 -8.86 -4.33
N ILE A 242 -21.66 -8.50 -3.23
CA ILE A 242 -20.29 -8.95 -2.93
C ILE A 242 -20.36 -10.42 -2.56
N ILE A 243 -19.56 -11.26 -3.21
CA ILE A 243 -19.45 -12.69 -2.89
C ILE A 243 -17.99 -13.07 -2.71
N CYS A 244 -17.73 -13.93 -1.74
CA CYS A 244 -16.46 -14.63 -1.65
C CYS A 244 -16.35 -15.59 -2.85
N HIS A 245 -15.18 -15.62 -3.48
CA HIS A 245 -14.86 -16.46 -4.62
C HIS A 245 -13.80 -17.48 -4.23
N GLU A 246 -14.12 -18.76 -4.34
CA GLU A 246 -13.16 -19.82 -4.05
C GLU A 246 -12.33 -20.20 -5.28
N GLY A 247 -11.06 -20.54 -5.05
CA GLY A 247 -10.11 -20.89 -6.09
C GLY A 247 -9.52 -19.68 -6.84
N THR A 248 -9.07 -19.94 -8.08
CA THR A 248 -8.41 -18.95 -8.94
C THR A 248 -9.38 -17.89 -9.45
N MET A 249 -8.86 -16.68 -9.67
CA MET A 249 -9.59 -15.55 -10.21
C MET A 249 -9.65 -15.55 -11.75
N GLU A 250 -9.03 -16.52 -12.43
CA GLU A 250 -9.02 -16.62 -13.90
C GLU A 250 -10.42 -16.60 -14.52
N ASN A 251 -11.37 -17.35 -13.95
CA ASN A 251 -12.74 -17.45 -14.45
C ASN A 251 -13.58 -16.17 -14.25
N VAL A 252 -13.08 -15.23 -13.44
CA VAL A 252 -13.73 -13.95 -13.13
C VAL A 252 -12.84 -12.76 -13.49
N ASN A 253 -11.88 -12.96 -14.40
CA ASN A 253 -10.93 -11.95 -14.85
C ASN A 253 -11.50 -11.04 -15.95
N GLU A 254 -12.68 -10.46 -15.72
CA GLU A 254 -13.32 -9.49 -16.60
C GLU A 254 -13.86 -8.30 -15.78
N ASP A 255 -13.85 -7.10 -16.34
CA ASP A 255 -14.23 -5.88 -15.62
C ASP A 255 -15.64 -5.95 -15.01
N LYS A 256 -16.56 -6.66 -15.68
CA LYS A 256 -17.95 -6.84 -15.23
C LYS A 256 -18.06 -7.51 -13.86
N PHE A 257 -17.12 -8.39 -13.51
CA PHE A 257 -17.11 -9.10 -12.23
C PHE A 257 -16.53 -8.26 -11.09
N ASN A 258 -15.91 -7.12 -11.40
CA ASN A 258 -15.29 -6.23 -10.43
C ASN A 258 -14.38 -6.97 -9.41
N PRO A 259 -13.46 -7.85 -9.86
CA PRO A 259 -12.77 -8.80 -8.99
C PRO A 259 -11.72 -8.15 -8.07
N ILE A 260 -11.46 -8.78 -6.92
CA ILE A 260 -10.30 -8.57 -6.05
C ILE A 260 -9.69 -9.93 -5.72
N ASP A 261 -8.39 -10.06 -5.96
CA ASP A 261 -7.63 -11.29 -5.71
C ASP A 261 -6.92 -11.25 -4.35
N GLY A 262 -7.71 -11.18 -3.28
CA GLY A 262 -7.21 -11.02 -1.92
C GLY A 262 -6.17 -12.07 -1.52
N LYS A 263 -6.30 -13.32 -1.98
CA LYS A 263 -5.34 -14.39 -1.67
C LYS A 263 -3.96 -14.07 -2.21
N ALA A 264 -3.85 -13.52 -3.41
CA ALA A 264 -2.57 -13.08 -3.96
C ALA A 264 -2.04 -11.80 -3.31
N LEU A 265 -2.92 -10.88 -2.92
CA LEU A 265 -2.51 -9.71 -2.13
C LEU A 265 -1.88 -10.14 -0.80
N LYS A 266 -2.33 -11.27 -0.22
CA LYS A 266 -1.69 -11.82 0.99
C LYS A 266 -0.27 -12.31 0.74
N TYR A 267 0.02 -12.82 -0.45
CA TYR A 267 1.39 -13.21 -0.83
C TYR A 267 2.26 -11.97 -0.98
N CYS A 268 1.72 -10.89 -1.56
CA CYS A 268 2.43 -9.60 -1.66
C CYS A 268 2.74 -8.98 -0.29
N ASP A 269 1.78 -9.01 0.65
CA ASP A 269 1.98 -8.61 2.06
C ASP A 269 3.10 -9.41 2.73
N LYS A 270 3.04 -10.74 2.63
CA LYS A 270 4.08 -11.63 3.17
C LYS A 270 5.44 -11.41 2.54
N LEU A 271 5.51 -11.20 1.23
CA LEU A 271 6.76 -10.92 0.53
C LEU A 271 7.37 -9.60 0.98
N SER A 272 6.54 -8.56 1.17
CA SER A 272 6.99 -7.28 1.72
C SER A 272 7.59 -7.46 3.12
N ALA A 273 6.90 -8.18 4.02
CA ALA A 273 7.42 -8.47 5.35
C ALA A 273 8.70 -9.33 5.33
N TYR A 274 8.82 -10.26 4.38
CA TYR A 274 10.02 -11.07 4.16
C TYR A 274 11.23 -10.22 3.77
N ILE A 275 11.04 -9.31 2.81
CA ILE A 275 12.06 -8.35 2.36
C ILE A 275 12.46 -7.41 3.51
N GLU A 276 11.48 -6.89 4.27
CA GLU A 276 11.74 -6.03 5.44
C GLU A 276 12.68 -6.70 6.46
N ALA A 277 12.44 -7.98 6.76
CA ALA A 277 13.25 -8.76 7.68
C ALA A 277 14.62 -9.10 7.07
N GLY A 278 14.64 -9.56 5.82
CA GLY A 278 15.85 -9.94 5.10
C GLY A 278 16.85 -8.80 4.95
N ILE A 279 16.39 -7.59 4.61
CA ILE A 279 17.27 -6.40 4.52
C ILE A 279 17.95 -6.14 5.88
N SER A 280 17.19 -6.16 6.98
CA SER A 280 17.75 -5.95 8.31
C SER A 280 18.77 -7.01 8.71
N ILE A 281 18.47 -8.28 8.40
CA ILE A 281 19.37 -9.40 8.63
C ILE A 281 20.65 -9.22 7.81
N SER A 282 20.55 -8.81 6.54
CA SER A 282 21.70 -8.57 5.66
C SER A 282 22.62 -7.47 6.19
N TYR A 283 22.06 -6.46 6.87
CA TYR A 283 22.80 -5.37 7.52
C TYR A 283 23.33 -5.75 8.91
N GLY A 284 23.17 -6.99 9.35
CA GLY A 284 23.70 -7.51 10.61
C GLY A 284 22.78 -7.29 11.82
N VAL A 285 21.60 -6.68 11.65
CA VAL A 285 20.63 -6.56 12.75
C VAL A 285 19.69 -7.76 12.72
N LYS A 286 20.06 -8.76 13.53
CA LYS A 286 19.41 -10.08 13.60
C LYS A 286 18.90 -10.34 15.02
N SER A 287 17.59 -10.26 15.22
CA SER A 287 16.96 -10.80 16.43
C SER A 287 16.36 -12.18 16.15
N LYS A 288 15.95 -12.87 17.22
CA LYS A 288 15.21 -14.13 17.09
C LYS A 288 13.90 -13.92 16.32
N GLU A 289 13.15 -12.87 16.64
CA GLU A 289 11.86 -12.56 16.02
C GLU A 289 12.00 -12.25 14.52
N LEU A 290 13.03 -11.50 14.11
CA LEU A 290 13.32 -11.23 12.69
C LEU A 290 13.71 -12.51 11.94
N THR A 291 14.58 -13.32 12.55
CA THR A 291 15.05 -14.57 11.95
C THR A 291 13.92 -15.59 11.83
N ASP A 292 13.11 -15.76 12.88
CA ASP A 292 11.94 -16.63 12.89
C ASP A 292 10.91 -16.14 11.87
N GLY A 293 10.66 -14.83 11.80
CA GLY A 293 9.77 -14.23 10.80
C GLY A 293 10.23 -14.53 9.37
N PHE A 294 11.50 -14.23 9.07
CA PHE A 294 12.13 -14.50 7.78
C PHE A 294 12.05 -15.98 7.38
N ASN A 295 12.44 -16.88 8.28
CA ASN A 295 12.43 -18.33 8.04
C ASN A 295 11.00 -18.88 7.84
N ASN A 296 10.05 -18.43 8.67
CA ASN A 296 8.65 -18.89 8.56
C ASN A 296 7.99 -18.42 7.26
N MET A 297 8.29 -17.19 6.80
CA MET A 297 7.80 -16.69 5.52
C MET A 297 8.43 -17.43 4.34
N TYR A 298 9.73 -17.71 4.37
CA TYR A 298 10.38 -18.53 3.34
C TYR A 298 9.82 -19.95 3.30
N LYS A 299 9.58 -20.57 4.46
CA LYS A 299 8.93 -21.88 4.56
C LYS A 299 7.52 -21.85 3.95
N PHE A 300 6.75 -20.80 4.22
CA PHE A 300 5.44 -20.62 3.61
C PHE A 300 5.51 -20.62 2.07
N PHE A 301 6.44 -19.86 1.48
CA PHE A 301 6.63 -19.85 0.03
C PHE A 301 7.22 -21.16 -0.50
N SER A 302 7.99 -21.89 0.30
CA SER A 302 8.48 -23.23 -0.09
C SER A 302 7.35 -24.26 -0.18
N GLU A 303 6.38 -24.18 0.73
CA GLU A 303 5.19 -25.04 0.72
C GLU A 303 4.15 -24.61 -0.33
N LYS A 304 4.05 -23.31 -0.60
CA LYS A 304 3.12 -22.70 -1.54
C LYS A 304 3.84 -21.68 -2.42
N PRO A 305 4.61 -22.13 -3.42
CA PRO A 305 5.50 -21.25 -4.18
C PRO A 305 4.76 -20.36 -5.17
N LYS A 306 3.64 -20.82 -5.71
CA LYS A 306 3.01 -20.20 -6.88
C LYS A 306 1.56 -19.79 -6.64
N ILE A 307 1.18 -18.65 -7.21
CA ILE A 307 -0.21 -18.21 -7.39
C ILE A 307 -0.36 -17.49 -8.74
N ASP A 308 -1.35 -17.90 -9.53
CA ASP A 308 -1.67 -17.39 -10.88
C ASP A 308 -0.44 -17.07 -11.76
N GLY A 309 0.50 -18.01 -11.83
CA GLY A 309 1.68 -17.93 -12.69
C GLY A 309 2.87 -17.12 -12.14
N VAL A 310 2.76 -16.58 -10.92
CA VAL A 310 3.86 -15.89 -10.21
C VAL A 310 4.51 -16.85 -9.22
N ASP A 311 5.82 -17.03 -9.30
CA ASP A 311 6.61 -17.83 -8.37
C ASP A 311 7.23 -16.93 -7.29
N PHE A 312 6.64 -16.92 -6.10
CA PHE A 312 7.11 -16.12 -4.98
C PHE A 312 8.35 -16.74 -4.31
N LEU A 313 8.57 -18.04 -4.46
CA LEU A 313 9.78 -18.69 -3.94
C LEU A 313 11.00 -18.29 -4.78
N GLU A 314 10.86 -18.27 -6.10
CA GLU A 314 11.90 -17.77 -7.02
C GLU A 314 12.31 -16.34 -6.66
N ILE A 315 11.33 -15.44 -6.44
CA ILE A 315 11.59 -14.06 -5.99
C ILE A 315 12.35 -14.03 -4.66
N CYS A 316 12.01 -14.91 -3.71
CA CYS A 316 12.73 -14.99 -2.45
C CYS A 316 14.18 -15.49 -2.64
N ASP A 317 14.40 -16.45 -3.53
CA ASP A 317 15.72 -16.98 -3.85
C ASP A 317 16.60 -15.92 -4.51
N ASP A 318 16.08 -15.19 -5.50
CA ASP A 318 16.78 -14.06 -6.15
C ASP A 318 17.12 -12.96 -5.14
N PHE A 319 16.17 -12.62 -4.25
CA PHE A 319 16.41 -11.67 -3.17
C PHE A 319 17.53 -12.13 -2.23
N ASN A 320 17.53 -13.40 -1.85
CA ASN A 320 18.56 -13.95 -0.98
C ASN A 320 19.94 -13.92 -1.62
N GLU A 321 20.03 -14.26 -2.91
CA GLU A 321 21.27 -14.18 -3.67
C GLU A 321 21.79 -12.74 -3.73
N HIS A 322 20.91 -11.78 -4.05
CA HIS A 322 21.28 -10.37 -4.14
C HIS A 322 21.83 -9.80 -2.82
N PHE A 323 21.23 -10.18 -1.69
CA PHE A 323 21.64 -9.69 -0.36
C PHE A 323 22.62 -10.61 0.39
N GLY A 324 23.08 -11.69 -0.25
CA GLY A 324 24.01 -12.66 0.37
C GLY A 324 23.43 -13.34 1.62
N LEU A 325 22.12 -13.61 1.62
CA LEU A 325 21.42 -14.27 2.73
C LEU A 325 21.46 -15.78 2.55
N GLU A 326 21.71 -16.51 3.64
CA GLU A 326 21.60 -17.97 3.63
C GLU A 326 20.13 -18.39 3.46
N ARG A 327 19.90 -19.41 2.63
CA ARG A 327 18.56 -19.99 2.46
C ARG A 327 18.09 -20.57 3.80
N PRO A 328 16.91 -20.17 4.31
CA PRO A 328 16.39 -20.71 5.56
C PRO A 328 16.29 -22.24 5.56
N PRO A 329 16.62 -22.90 6.68
CA PRO A 329 16.39 -24.33 6.80
C PRO A 329 14.90 -24.63 6.76
N LEU A 330 14.49 -25.60 5.95
CA LEU A 330 13.09 -26.02 5.81
C LEU A 330 12.63 -27.06 6.85
N ARG A 331 13.51 -27.45 7.78
CA ARG A 331 13.31 -28.54 8.75
C ARG A 331 12.98 -28.03 10.15
#